data_AF-A0A7C9NRV7-F1
#
_entry.id   AF-A0A7C9NRV7-F1
#
_cell.length_a   1.000
_cell.length_b   1.000
_cell.length_c   1.000
_cell.angle_alpha   90.00
_cell.angle_beta   90.00
_cell.angle_gamma   90.00
#
_symmetry.space_group_name_H-M   'P 1'
#
loop_
_entity.id
_entity.type
_entity.pdbx_description
1 polymer ?
#
loop_
_entity_poly.entity_id
_entity_poly.type
_entity_poly.pdbx_seq_one_letter_code
_entity_poly.pdbx_strand_id
1 'polypeptide(L)'
;MGQRIDRLKCLSLLFVLLLLSGCGENIKGRLSDFKDASLERVKVMLVDVPLVGRWVKLHPKPSSLYQEVEEAISSLKAKGVEKYLPDEFARFEKEWQEAKKLYAERLYLQAEKKLKTLAKEAKDLNEKLDKTLSALKSSALQKYKEKEAELISRLSSLNEEDRLKLKVYLFYLKSLIEQGRLEEFERELKKDPFRKG
;
A
#
# COMPACT_ATOMS: atom_id res chain seq x y z
N MET A 1 39.00 48.20 -17.03
CA MET A 1 37.77 47.37 -17.07
C MET A 1 37.88 46.02 -16.35
N GLY A 2 39.04 45.60 -15.80
CA GLY A 2 39.19 44.30 -15.11
C GLY A 2 38.59 44.21 -13.70
N GLN A 3 38.65 45.27 -12.88
CA GLN A 3 38.23 45.20 -11.48
C GLN A 3 36.72 45.02 -11.24
N ARG A 4 35.84 45.40 -12.17
CA ARG A 4 34.38 45.21 -12.03
C ARG A 4 33.97 43.75 -12.27
N ILE A 5 34.66 43.04 -13.15
CA ILE A 5 34.34 41.65 -13.51
C ILE A 5 34.74 40.70 -12.38
N ASP A 6 35.89 40.94 -11.73
CA ASP A 6 36.32 40.12 -10.59
C ASP A 6 35.46 40.37 -9.34
N ARG A 7 35.01 41.61 -9.12
CA ARG A 7 34.01 41.90 -8.06
C ARG A 7 32.67 41.23 -8.33
N LEU A 8 32.21 41.18 -9.59
CA LEU A 8 30.98 40.48 -9.97
C LEU A 8 31.09 38.96 -9.78
N LYS A 9 32.24 38.36 -10.11
CA LYS A 9 32.53 36.93 -9.88
C LYS A 9 32.62 36.60 -8.40
N CYS A 10 33.29 37.44 -7.60
CA CYS A 10 33.32 37.28 -6.15
C CYS A 10 31.94 37.47 -5.52
N LEU A 11 31.13 38.42 -6.00
CA LEU A 11 29.75 38.59 -5.58
C LEU A 11 28.87 37.41 -5.99
N SER A 12 29.04 36.82 -7.18
CA SER A 12 28.30 35.63 -7.59
C SER A 12 28.72 34.39 -6.79
N LEU A 13 30.00 34.25 -6.46
CA LEU A 13 30.50 33.18 -5.58
C LEU A 13 29.98 33.34 -4.15
N LEU A 14 29.97 34.57 -3.62
CA LEU A 14 29.36 34.88 -2.33
C LEU A 14 27.84 34.66 -2.35
N PHE A 15 27.15 34.95 -3.46
CA PHE A 15 25.72 34.71 -3.61
C PHE A 15 25.39 33.21 -3.70
N VAL A 16 26.23 32.41 -4.38
CA VAL A 16 26.13 30.95 -4.39
C VAL A 16 26.44 30.36 -3.01
N LEU A 17 27.45 30.89 -2.30
CA LEU A 17 27.77 30.50 -0.92
C LEU A 17 26.67 30.89 0.08
N LEU A 18 26.02 32.05 -0.11
CA LEU A 18 24.87 32.52 0.69
C LEU A 18 23.60 31.71 0.41
N LEU A 19 23.36 31.33 -0.85
CA LEU A 19 22.29 30.40 -1.23
C LEU A 19 22.53 28.99 -0.66
N LEU A 20 23.79 28.54 -0.59
CA LEU A 20 24.17 27.28 0.04
C LEU A 20 24.11 27.34 1.58
N SER A 21 24.35 28.51 2.20
CA SER A 21 24.30 28.68 3.66
C SER A 21 22.89 28.91 4.22
N GLY A 22 21.97 29.45 3.41
CA GLY A 22 20.55 29.61 3.76
C GLY A 22 19.72 28.34 3.59
N CYS A 23 20.27 27.32 2.96
CA CYS A 23 19.61 26.05 2.74
C CYS A 23 19.97 25.05 3.82
N GLY A 24 19.12 24.99 4.84
CA GLY A 24 19.18 24.05 5.96
C GLY A 24 19.25 22.58 5.53
N GLU A 25 19.54 21.75 6.52
CA GLU A 25 19.80 20.29 6.54
C GLU A 25 19.23 19.44 5.38
N ASN A 26 18.07 19.79 4.84
CA ASN A 26 17.46 19.18 3.64
C ASN A 26 18.35 19.15 2.39
N ILE A 27 19.19 20.16 2.13
CA ILE A 27 20.09 20.12 0.96
C ILE A 27 21.26 19.17 1.20
N LYS A 28 21.78 19.09 2.42
CA LYS A 28 22.85 18.15 2.77
C LYS A 28 22.37 16.71 2.59
N GLY A 29 21.15 16.39 3.03
CA GLY A 29 20.53 15.08 2.82
C GLY A 29 20.33 14.73 1.34
N ARG A 30 19.79 15.65 0.54
CA ARG A 30 19.61 15.45 -0.92
C ARG A 30 20.94 15.26 -1.65
N LEU A 31 21.97 16.01 -1.27
CA LEU A 31 23.31 15.87 -1.87
C LEU A 31 23.97 14.55 -1.46
N SER A 32 23.81 14.09 -0.22
CA SER A 32 24.30 12.78 0.19
C SER A 32 23.59 11.65 -0.54
N ASP A 33 22.26 11.73 -0.69
CA ASP A 33 21.50 10.70 -1.42
C ASP A 33 21.88 10.65 -2.91
N PHE A 34 22.10 11.80 -3.54
CA PHE A 34 22.59 11.88 -4.92
C PHE A 34 24.00 11.28 -5.07
N LYS A 35 24.89 11.60 -4.12
CA LYS A 35 26.26 11.07 -4.09
C LYS A 35 26.23 9.55 -3.94
N ASP A 36 25.45 9.03 -3.00
CA ASP A 36 25.32 7.59 -2.74
C ASP A 36 24.76 6.85 -3.95
N ALA A 37 23.71 7.40 -4.58
CA ALA A 37 23.11 6.82 -5.79
C ALA A 37 24.08 6.80 -6.98
N SER A 38 24.84 7.88 -7.18
CA SER A 38 25.83 7.97 -8.26
C SER A 38 26.99 7.00 -8.02
N LEU A 39 27.49 6.96 -6.79
CA LEU A 39 28.59 6.08 -6.37
C LEU A 39 28.18 4.61 -6.49
N GLU A 40 26.95 4.27 -6.11
CA GLU A 40 26.41 2.93 -6.28
C GLU A 40 26.34 2.50 -7.75
N ARG A 41 25.84 3.36 -8.65
CA ARG A 41 25.82 3.05 -10.09
C ARG A 41 27.21 2.82 -10.65
N VAL A 42 28.19 3.65 -10.27
CA VAL A 42 29.59 3.47 -10.66
C VAL A 42 30.13 2.15 -10.12
N LYS A 43 29.84 1.78 -8.87
CA LYS A 43 30.23 0.48 -8.32
C LYS A 43 29.61 -0.68 -9.08
N VAL A 44 28.33 -0.62 -9.44
CA VAL A 44 27.68 -1.66 -10.24
C VAL A 44 28.35 -1.80 -11.61
N MET A 45 28.67 -0.69 -12.29
CA MET A 45 29.38 -0.74 -13.57
C MET A 45 30.78 -1.34 -13.44
N LEU A 46 31.52 -0.99 -12.38
CA LEU A 46 32.90 -1.42 -12.17
C LEU A 46 33.03 -2.87 -11.67
N VAL A 47 31.97 -3.45 -11.08
CA VAL A 47 32.04 -4.80 -10.50
C VAL A 47 32.27 -5.87 -11.56
N ASP A 48 31.78 -5.64 -12.78
CA ASP A 48 31.89 -6.57 -13.89
C ASP A 48 33.13 -6.28 -14.78
N VAL A 49 33.93 -5.25 -14.45
CA VAL A 49 35.17 -4.90 -15.17
C VAL A 49 36.31 -5.83 -14.73
N PRO A 50 37.02 -6.50 -15.67
CA PRO A 50 38.16 -7.35 -15.35
C PRO A 50 39.23 -6.60 -14.53
N LEU A 51 39.87 -7.28 -13.57
CA LEU A 51 40.91 -6.79 -12.65
C LEU A 51 40.44 -5.74 -11.62
N VAL A 52 39.55 -4.82 -11.99
CA VAL A 52 39.01 -3.77 -11.11
C VAL A 52 37.90 -4.31 -10.21
N GLY A 53 37.02 -5.17 -10.75
CA GLY A 53 35.84 -5.68 -10.04
C GLY A 53 36.18 -6.43 -8.74
N ARG A 54 37.35 -7.07 -8.65
CA ARG A 54 37.82 -7.76 -7.43
C ARG A 54 37.91 -6.84 -6.21
N TRP A 55 38.11 -5.54 -6.43
CA TRP A 55 38.25 -4.53 -5.38
C TRP A 55 36.94 -3.77 -5.10
N VAL A 56 35.91 -4.00 -5.93
CA VAL A 56 34.62 -3.31 -5.81
C VAL A 56 33.65 -4.17 -5.01
N LYS A 57 33.27 -3.69 -3.82
CA LYS A 57 32.23 -4.30 -3.01
C LYS A 57 30.90 -3.56 -3.20
N LEU A 58 29.90 -4.29 -3.67
CA LEU A 58 28.52 -3.82 -3.72
C LEU A 58 27.91 -3.78 -2.32
N HIS A 59 26.86 -2.97 -2.19
CA HIS A 59 26.00 -3.00 -1.01
C HIS A 59 25.36 -4.39 -0.86
N PRO A 60 25.17 -4.94 0.36
CA PRO A 60 24.53 -6.24 0.53
C PRO A 60 23.13 -6.28 -0.06
N LYS A 61 22.79 -7.40 -0.69
CA LYS A 61 21.48 -7.64 -1.28
C LYS A 61 20.40 -7.70 -0.18
N PRO A 62 19.36 -6.84 -0.20
CA PRO A 62 18.34 -6.78 0.85
C PRO A 62 17.27 -7.87 0.66
N SER A 63 17.68 -9.15 0.63
CA SER A 63 16.80 -10.28 0.30
C SER A 63 15.63 -10.44 1.29
N SER A 64 15.88 -10.26 2.59
CA SER A 64 14.84 -10.39 3.62
C SER A 64 13.76 -9.33 3.49
N LEU A 65 14.15 -8.07 3.30
CA LEU A 65 13.21 -6.97 3.08
C LEU A 65 12.42 -7.14 1.78
N TYR A 66 13.06 -7.65 0.73
CA TYR A 66 12.37 -7.95 -0.52
C TYR A 66 11.27 -9.00 -0.31
N GLN A 67 11.58 -10.09 0.40
CA GLN A 67 10.61 -11.15 0.72
C GLN A 67 9.49 -10.64 1.62
N GLU A 68 9.80 -9.85 2.65
CA GLU A 68 8.80 -9.24 3.55
C GLU A 68 7.76 -8.43 2.76
N VAL A 69 8.21 -7.60 1.83
CA VAL A 69 7.31 -6.78 0.99
C VAL A 69 6.50 -7.66 0.04
N GLU A 70 7.11 -8.69 -0.56
CA GLU A 70 6.42 -9.61 -1.48
C GLU A 70 5.33 -10.45 -0.79
N GLU A 71 5.59 -10.93 0.42
CA GLU A 71 4.62 -11.61 1.27
C GLU A 71 3.49 -10.66 1.69
N ALA A 72 3.82 -9.42 2.09
CA ALA A 72 2.83 -8.42 2.46
C ALA A 72 1.89 -8.08 1.30
N ILE A 73 2.42 -7.95 0.07
CA ILE A 73 1.62 -7.76 -1.14
C ILE A 73 0.67 -8.93 -1.38
N SER A 74 1.18 -10.15 -1.25
CA SER A 74 0.38 -11.36 -1.47
C SER A 74 -0.78 -11.44 -0.48
N SER A 75 -0.52 -11.10 0.79
CA SER A 75 -1.54 -11.01 1.85
C SER A 75 -2.59 -9.93 1.55
N LEU A 76 -2.17 -8.73 1.13
CA LEU A 76 -3.07 -7.64 0.76
C LEU A 76 -3.97 -8.02 -0.44
N LYS A 77 -3.40 -8.66 -1.47
CA LYS A 77 -4.16 -9.15 -2.63
C LYS A 77 -5.18 -10.22 -2.22
N ALA A 78 -4.79 -11.16 -1.35
CA ALA A 78 -5.70 -12.18 -0.84
C ALA A 78 -6.89 -11.59 -0.05
N LYS A 79 -6.68 -10.48 0.66
CA LYS A 79 -7.75 -9.72 1.33
C LYS A 79 -8.59 -8.84 0.39
N GLY A 80 -8.24 -8.77 -0.90
CA GLY A 80 -8.96 -8.00 -1.89
C GLY A 80 -8.69 -6.49 -1.84
N VAL A 81 -7.48 -6.08 -1.47
CA VAL A 81 -7.09 -4.65 -1.43
C VAL A 81 -7.40 -3.91 -2.74
N GLU A 82 -7.28 -4.59 -3.89
CA GLU A 82 -7.54 -4.05 -5.23
C GLU A 82 -8.99 -3.58 -5.40
N LYS A 83 -9.91 -4.19 -4.66
CA LYS A 83 -11.33 -3.84 -4.68
C LYS A 83 -11.67 -2.73 -3.70
N TYR A 84 -11.11 -2.77 -2.50
CA TYR A 84 -11.51 -1.89 -1.42
C TYR A 84 -10.68 -0.60 -1.33
N LEU A 85 -9.41 -0.63 -1.77
CA LEU A 85 -8.47 0.49 -1.77
C LEU A 85 -7.71 0.57 -3.12
N PRO A 86 -8.41 0.67 -4.28
CA PRO A 86 -7.79 0.55 -5.60
C PRO A 86 -6.71 1.60 -5.87
N ASP A 87 -6.97 2.87 -5.58
CA ASP A 87 -6.05 3.97 -5.90
C ASP A 87 -4.78 3.92 -5.06
N GLU A 88 -4.92 3.60 -3.77
CA GLU A 88 -3.80 3.52 -2.84
C GLU A 88 -2.91 2.31 -3.16
N PHE A 89 -3.54 1.17 -3.48
CA PHE A 89 -2.82 -0.03 -3.88
C PHE A 89 -2.13 0.13 -5.24
N ALA A 90 -2.75 0.80 -6.21
CA ALA A 90 -2.12 1.07 -7.51
C ALA A 90 -0.86 1.93 -7.37
N ARG A 91 -0.88 2.95 -6.49
CA ARG A 91 0.31 3.76 -6.19
C ARG A 91 1.40 2.92 -5.54
N PHE A 92 1.03 2.11 -4.55
CA PHE A 92 1.96 1.20 -3.88
C PHE A 92 2.58 0.19 -4.85
N GLU A 93 1.79 -0.41 -5.74
CA GLU A 93 2.27 -1.38 -6.72
C GLU A 93 3.24 -0.74 -7.72
N LYS A 94 3.00 0.53 -8.11
CA LYS A 94 3.95 1.28 -8.94
C LYS A 94 5.30 1.46 -8.25
N GLU A 95 5.31 1.87 -6.98
CA GLU A 95 6.54 2.01 -6.19
C GLU A 95 7.26 0.66 -6.01
N TRP A 96 6.50 -0.42 -5.87
CA TRP A 96 7.03 -1.78 -5.84
C TRP A 96 7.72 -2.19 -7.14
N GLN A 97 7.15 -1.87 -8.32
CA GLN A 97 7.81 -2.11 -9.61
C GLN A 97 9.12 -1.34 -9.73
N GLU A 98 9.17 -0.10 -9.24
CA GLU A 98 10.41 0.67 -9.21
C GLU A 98 11.47 0.03 -8.28
N ALA A 99 11.06 -0.46 -7.11
CA ALA A 99 11.95 -1.18 -6.20
C ALA A 99 12.48 -2.48 -6.83
N LYS A 100 11.63 -3.24 -7.52
CA LYS A 100 12.02 -4.45 -8.29
C LYS A 100 13.08 -4.13 -9.34
N LYS A 101 12.89 -3.03 -10.08
CA LYS A 101 13.85 -2.59 -11.10
C LYS A 101 15.22 -2.29 -10.48
N LEU A 102 15.26 -1.50 -9.40
CA LEU A 102 16.52 -1.19 -8.69
C LEU A 102 17.21 -2.45 -8.18
N TYR A 103 16.44 -3.40 -7.64
CA TYR A 103 16.95 -4.67 -7.14
C TYR A 103 17.55 -5.53 -8.26
N ALA A 104 16.88 -5.59 -9.42
CA ALA A 104 17.37 -6.31 -10.60
C ALA A 104 18.65 -5.67 -11.17
N GLU A 105 18.75 -4.34 -11.14
CA GLU A 105 19.94 -3.58 -11.55
C GLU A 105 21.09 -3.62 -10.54
N ARG A 106 20.98 -4.42 -9.46
CA ARG A 106 21.98 -4.55 -8.37
C ARG A 106 22.24 -3.22 -7.63
N LEU A 107 21.33 -2.24 -7.73
CA LEU A 107 21.33 -0.97 -6.99
C LEU A 107 20.72 -1.19 -5.59
N TYR A 108 21.38 -2.04 -4.80
CA TYR A 108 20.85 -2.61 -3.57
C TYR A 108 20.64 -1.61 -2.42
N LEU A 109 21.44 -0.55 -2.30
CA LEU A 109 21.25 0.52 -1.33
C LEU A 109 19.98 1.32 -1.63
N GLN A 110 19.79 1.71 -2.89
CA GLN A 110 18.57 2.39 -3.33
C GLN A 110 17.35 1.48 -3.19
N ALA A 111 17.48 0.20 -3.57
CA ALA A 111 16.43 -0.79 -3.37
C ALA A 111 16.08 -0.94 -1.88
N GLU A 112 17.07 -1.08 -0.99
CA GLU A 112 16.84 -1.20 0.46
C GLU A 112 16.07 0.02 1.02
N LYS A 113 16.45 1.24 0.62
CA LYS A 113 15.74 2.46 1.04
C LYS A 113 14.27 2.41 0.62
N LYS A 114 13.97 2.06 -0.64
CA LYS A 114 12.59 1.93 -1.12
C LYS A 114 11.83 0.79 -0.43
N LEU A 115 12.45 -0.38 -0.27
CA LEU A 115 11.84 -1.54 0.38
C LEU A 115 11.46 -1.26 1.82
N LYS A 116 12.27 -0.50 2.58
CA LYS A 116 11.92 -0.08 3.95
C LYS A 116 10.68 0.82 3.99
N THR A 117 10.54 1.72 3.01
CA THR A 117 9.34 2.55 2.88
C THR A 117 8.12 1.71 2.53
N LEU A 118 8.25 0.82 1.53
CA LEU A 118 7.18 -0.09 1.13
C LEU A 118 6.75 -1.03 2.25
N ALA A 119 7.67 -1.54 3.07
CA ALA A 119 7.32 -2.38 4.22
C ALA A 119 6.43 -1.64 5.24
N LYS A 120 6.66 -0.33 5.43
CA LYS A 120 5.80 0.52 6.28
C LYS A 120 4.46 0.79 5.62
N GLU A 121 4.47 1.21 4.35
CA GLU A 121 3.24 1.49 3.60
C GLU A 121 2.34 0.25 3.48
N ALA A 122 2.91 -0.94 3.35
CA ALA A 122 2.16 -2.18 3.32
C ALA A 122 1.42 -2.45 4.65
N LYS A 123 2.04 -2.11 5.79
CA LYS A 123 1.40 -2.19 7.11
C LYS A 123 0.24 -1.21 7.21
N ASP A 124 0.47 0.05 6.82
CA ASP A 124 -0.55 1.09 6.83
C ASP A 124 -1.74 0.74 5.92
N LEU A 125 -1.48 0.21 4.72
CA LEU A 125 -2.49 -0.31 3.80
C LEU A 125 -3.29 -1.46 4.42
N ASN A 126 -2.61 -2.40 5.07
CA ASN A 126 -3.29 -3.52 5.71
C ASN A 126 -4.21 -3.06 6.85
N GLU A 127 -3.76 -2.13 7.68
CA GLU A 127 -4.58 -1.55 8.74
C GLU A 127 -5.79 -0.80 8.20
N LYS A 128 -5.62 -0.01 7.14
CA LYS A 128 -6.73 0.67 6.46
C LYS A 128 -7.72 -0.35 5.89
N LEU A 129 -7.23 -1.39 5.25
CA LEU A 129 -8.06 -2.45 4.68
C LEU A 129 -8.88 -3.16 5.77
N ASP A 130 -8.24 -3.54 6.87
CA ASP A 130 -8.89 -4.19 8.00
C ASP A 130 -9.99 -3.29 8.61
N LYS A 131 -9.75 -1.98 8.71
CA LYS A 131 -10.77 -1.00 9.14
C LYS A 131 -11.95 -0.93 8.16
N THR A 132 -11.69 -0.85 6.85
CA THR A 132 -12.72 -0.82 5.82
C THR A 132 -13.58 -2.08 5.85
N LEU A 133 -12.95 -3.25 5.90
CA LEU A 133 -13.66 -4.54 5.97
C LEU A 133 -14.50 -4.69 7.24
N SER A 134 -13.95 -4.25 8.39
CA SER A 134 -14.68 -4.24 9.66
C SER A 134 -15.91 -3.33 9.61
N ALA A 135 -15.77 -2.13 9.05
CA ALA A 135 -16.89 -1.20 8.88
C ALA A 135 -17.98 -1.78 7.96
N LEU A 136 -17.60 -2.39 6.84
CA LEU A 136 -18.54 -3.05 5.93
C LEU A 136 -19.28 -4.21 6.61
N LYS A 137 -18.57 -5.04 7.37
CA LYS A 137 -19.18 -6.15 8.13
C LYS A 137 -20.13 -5.63 9.21
N SER A 138 -19.75 -4.57 9.93
CA SER A 138 -20.61 -3.93 10.93
C SER A 138 -21.89 -3.38 10.31
N SER A 139 -21.78 -2.70 9.16
CA SER A 139 -22.94 -2.20 8.42
C SER A 139 -23.86 -3.33 7.96
N ALA A 140 -23.30 -4.43 7.43
CA ALA A 140 -24.07 -5.59 7.04
C ALA A 140 -24.79 -6.26 8.23
N LEU A 141 -24.12 -6.37 9.39
CA LEU A 141 -24.73 -6.89 10.62
C LEU A 141 -25.88 -6.01 11.12
N GLN A 142 -25.75 -4.69 11.01
CA GLN A 142 -26.83 -3.78 11.37
C GLN A 142 -28.06 -4.00 10.48
N LYS A 143 -27.88 -4.03 9.15
CA LYS A 143 -28.96 -4.33 8.19
C LYS A 143 -29.59 -5.70 8.45
N TYR A 144 -28.77 -6.70 8.79
CA TYR A 144 -29.27 -8.03 9.17
C TYR A 144 -30.19 -7.96 10.39
N LYS A 145 -29.80 -7.25 11.46
CA LYS A 145 -30.62 -7.12 12.67
C LYS A 145 -31.94 -6.41 12.41
N GLU A 146 -31.92 -5.36 11.60
CA GLU A 146 -33.14 -4.65 11.18
C GLU A 146 -34.08 -5.60 10.42
N LYS A 147 -33.53 -6.39 9.49
CA LYS A 147 -34.30 -7.37 8.72
C LYS A 147 -34.83 -8.52 9.56
N GLU A 148 -34.02 -9.01 10.49
CA GLU A 148 -34.38 -10.05 11.46
C GLU A 148 -35.54 -9.57 12.33
N ALA A 149 -35.49 -8.37 12.88
CA ALA A 149 -36.59 -7.80 13.68
C ALA A 149 -37.88 -7.64 12.85
N GLU A 150 -37.78 -7.14 11.61
CA GLU A 150 -38.91 -7.02 10.69
C GLU A 150 -39.57 -8.38 10.44
N LEU A 151 -38.79 -9.41 10.10
CA LEU A 151 -39.31 -10.73 9.77
C LEU A 151 -39.82 -11.48 11.00
N ILE A 152 -39.14 -11.38 12.14
CA ILE A 152 -39.57 -12.00 13.40
C ILE A 152 -40.92 -11.45 13.86
N SER A 153 -41.17 -10.15 13.68
CA SER A 153 -42.47 -9.54 14.03
C SER A 153 -43.66 -10.17 13.30
N ARG A 154 -43.42 -10.81 12.15
CA ARG A 154 -44.44 -11.47 11.31
C ARG A 154 -44.62 -12.95 11.62
N LEU A 155 -43.74 -13.56 12.44
CA LEU A 155 -43.75 -15.00 12.73
C LEU A 155 -45.07 -15.51 13.31
N SER A 156 -45.73 -14.71 14.16
CA SER A 156 -47.01 -15.08 14.78
C SER A 156 -48.12 -15.33 13.75
N SER A 157 -48.06 -14.63 12.61
CA SER A 157 -49.04 -14.71 11.51
C SER A 157 -48.75 -15.77 10.45
N LEU A 158 -47.60 -16.45 10.52
CA LEU A 158 -47.16 -17.43 9.54
C LEU A 158 -47.50 -18.87 9.98
N ASN A 159 -47.77 -19.73 9.00
CA ASN A 159 -47.87 -21.17 9.23
C ASN A 159 -46.48 -21.76 9.56
N GLU A 160 -46.45 -23.02 9.99
CA GLU A 160 -45.21 -23.66 10.45
C GLU A 160 -44.14 -23.81 9.36
N GLU A 161 -44.57 -24.09 8.12
CA GLU A 161 -43.68 -24.20 6.96
C GLU A 161 -42.98 -22.86 6.64
N ASP A 162 -43.75 -21.77 6.61
CA ASP A 162 -43.25 -20.42 6.32
C ASP A 162 -42.35 -19.91 7.46
N ARG A 163 -42.65 -20.26 8.72
CA ARG A 163 -41.76 -20.01 9.86
C ARG A 163 -40.41 -20.69 9.68
N LEU A 164 -40.41 -21.93 9.17
CA LEU A 164 -39.18 -22.68 8.93
C LEU A 164 -38.37 -22.06 7.79
N LYS A 165 -39.02 -21.71 6.67
CA LYS A 165 -38.40 -21.00 5.54
C LYS A 165 -37.75 -19.68 5.97
N LEU A 166 -38.44 -18.91 6.82
CA LEU A 166 -37.93 -17.65 7.35
C LEU A 166 -36.66 -17.87 8.20
N LYS A 167 -36.66 -18.86 9.10
CA LYS A 167 -35.47 -19.19 9.91
C LYS A 167 -34.28 -19.59 9.04
N VAL A 168 -34.51 -20.43 8.03
CA VAL A 168 -33.46 -20.85 7.08
C VAL A 168 -32.93 -19.64 6.31
N TYR A 169 -33.79 -18.74 5.87
CA TYR A 169 -33.39 -17.52 5.17
C TYR A 169 -32.54 -16.59 6.05
N LEU A 170 -32.94 -16.34 7.30
CA LEU A 170 -32.14 -15.55 8.24
C LEU A 170 -30.78 -16.20 8.51
N PHE A 171 -30.76 -17.52 8.71
CA PHE A 171 -29.50 -18.26 8.86
C PHE A 171 -28.59 -18.09 7.63
N TYR A 172 -29.16 -18.19 6.43
CA TYR A 172 -28.43 -17.98 5.18
C TYR A 172 -27.85 -16.56 5.09
N LEU A 173 -28.66 -15.52 5.33
CA LEU A 173 -28.17 -14.13 5.33
C LEU A 173 -27.01 -13.92 6.32
N LYS A 174 -27.13 -14.46 7.54
CA LYS A 174 -26.06 -14.38 8.55
C LYS A 174 -24.79 -15.09 8.09
N SER A 175 -24.93 -16.28 7.48
CA SER A 175 -23.80 -17.04 6.95
C SER A 175 -23.03 -16.28 5.86
N LEU A 176 -23.72 -15.50 5.01
CA LEU A 176 -23.07 -14.67 3.99
C LEU A 176 -22.19 -13.59 4.62
N ILE A 177 -22.63 -12.97 5.72
CA ILE A 177 -21.84 -11.98 6.45
C ILE A 177 -20.63 -12.63 7.12
N GLU A 178 -20.81 -13.80 7.74
CA GLU A 178 -19.73 -14.53 8.41
C GLU A 178 -18.65 -14.98 7.42
N GLN A 179 -19.04 -15.37 6.21
CA GLN A 179 -18.14 -15.72 5.11
C GLN A 179 -17.52 -14.48 4.41
N GLY A 180 -17.90 -13.25 4.78
CA GLY A 180 -17.42 -12.04 4.12
C GLY A 180 -18.01 -11.82 2.71
N ARG A 181 -19.06 -12.55 2.32
CA ARG A 181 -19.75 -12.45 1.03
C ARG A 181 -20.78 -11.30 1.04
N LEU A 182 -20.31 -10.10 1.34
CA LEU A 182 -21.17 -8.94 1.61
C LEU A 182 -22.00 -8.49 0.40
N GLU A 183 -21.49 -8.65 -0.83
CA GLU A 183 -22.25 -8.33 -2.03
C GLU A 183 -23.42 -9.29 -2.27
N GLU A 184 -23.24 -10.57 -1.94
CA GLU A 184 -24.33 -11.52 -1.98
C GLU A 184 -25.36 -11.21 -0.92
N PHE A 185 -24.92 -10.89 0.30
CA PHE A 185 -25.80 -10.43 1.35
C PHE A 185 -26.67 -9.24 0.88
N GLU A 186 -26.08 -8.20 0.28
CA GLU A 186 -26.83 -7.05 -0.24
C GLU A 186 -27.79 -7.41 -1.38
N ARG A 187 -27.41 -8.35 -2.25
CA ARG A 187 -28.28 -8.83 -3.34
C ARG A 187 -29.48 -9.60 -2.81
N GLU A 188 -29.26 -10.50 -1.86
CA GLU A 188 -30.32 -11.30 -1.24
C GLU A 188 -31.26 -10.43 -0.41
N LEU A 189 -30.71 -9.46 0.34
CA LEU A 189 -31.52 -8.52 1.11
C LEU A 189 -32.49 -7.70 0.25
N LYS A 190 -32.13 -7.39 -1.00
CA LYS A 190 -32.99 -6.67 -1.96
C LYS A 190 -34.10 -7.53 -2.57
N LYS A 191 -33.88 -8.84 -2.73
CA LYS A 191 -34.88 -9.76 -3.30
C LYS A 191 -36.08 -9.91 -2.36
N ASP A 192 -35.81 -9.95 -1.05
CA ASP A 192 -36.77 -10.14 0.03
C ASP A 192 -37.95 -11.06 -0.35
N PRO A 193 -37.77 -12.39 -0.29
CA PRO A 193 -38.80 -13.36 -0.72
C PRO A 193 -40.07 -13.32 0.15
N PHE A 194 -40.06 -12.56 1.24
CA PHE A 194 -41.19 -12.40 2.16
C PHE A 194 -41.81 -10.99 2.10
N ARG A 195 -41.41 -10.16 1.13
CA ARG A 195 -42.03 -8.85 0.89
C ARG A 195 -43.41 -9.08 0.29
N LYS A 196 -44.47 -8.75 1.03
CA LYS A 196 -45.80 -8.63 0.43
C LYS A 196 -45.80 -7.39 -0.46
N GLY A 197 -46.21 -7.56 -1.72
CA GLY A 197 -46.60 -6.46 -2.60
C GLY A 197 -47.84 -5.74 -2.07
#